data_AF-A0A1I2RKC3-F1
#
_entry.id   AF-A0A1I2RKC3-F1
#
_cell.length_a   1.000
_cell.length_b   1.000
_cell.length_c   1.000
_cell.angle_alpha   90.00
_cell.angle_beta   90.00
_cell.angle_gamma   90.00
#
_symmetry.space_group_name_H-M   'P 1'
#
loop_
_entity.id
_entity.type
_entity.pdbx_description
1 polymer ?
#
loop_
_entity_poly.entity_id
_entity_poly.type
_entity_poly.pdbx_seq_one_letter_code
_entity_poly.pdbx_strand_id
1 'polypeptide(L)'
;MAVSLETLKDSLRVDDTVDDELLTGYLDAASSFIMNAVGADDASYYDNNGRFDTAVLALASTYYMYRMTAFTGSVTTINATMNSLIGQMRGEVAALEESQYKPDEG
;
A
#
# COMPACT_ATOMS: atom_id res chain seq x y z
N MET A 1 6.33 3.73 -8.07
CA MET A 1 5.93 2.62 -7.19
C MET A 1 6.63 1.39 -7.74
N ALA A 2 7.22 0.55 -6.88
CA ALA A 2 7.95 -0.63 -7.37
C ALA A 2 7.07 -1.89 -7.49
N VAL A 3 5.88 -1.90 -6.88
CA VAL A 3 4.97 -3.05 -6.99
C VAL A 3 4.38 -3.13 -8.39
N SER A 4 4.61 -4.26 -9.05
CA SER A 4 4.04 -4.60 -10.35
C SER A 4 3.05 -5.76 -10.23
N LEU A 5 2.24 -5.98 -11.28
CA LEU A 5 1.39 -7.17 -11.39
C LEU A 5 2.19 -8.47 -11.19
N GLU A 6 3.37 -8.56 -11.80
CA GLU A 6 4.24 -9.74 -11.67
C GLU A 6 4.70 -9.94 -10.22
N THR A 7 5.07 -8.87 -9.50
CA THR A 7 5.42 -8.95 -8.08
C THR A 7 4.27 -9.44 -7.21
N LEU A 8 3.04 -9.01 -7.51
CA LEU A 8 1.85 -9.49 -6.84
C LEU A 8 1.61 -10.98 -7.13
N LYS A 9 1.73 -11.40 -8.39
CA LYS A 9 1.60 -12.80 -8.80
C LYS A 9 2.62 -13.70 -8.14
N ASP A 10 3.88 -13.27 -8.08
CA ASP A 10 4.96 -13.98 -7.38
C ASP A 10 4.64 -14.16 -5.90
N SER A 11 4.10 -13.12 -5.25
CA SER A 11 3.73 -13.18 -3.82
C SER A 11 2.58 -14.16 -3.54
N LEU A 12 1.69 -14.34 -4.52
CA LEU A 12 0.51 -15.20 -4.44
C LEU A 12 0.76 -16.61 -5.00
N ARG A 13 1.91 -16.83 -5.65
CA ARG A 13 2.23 -18.05 -6.43
C ARG A 13 1.19 -18.32 -7.53
N VAL A 14 0.84 -17.27 -8.26
CA VAL A 14 -0.06 -17.34 -9.43
C VAL A 14 0.81 -17.33 -10.69
N ASP A 15 0.90 -18.49 -11.35
CA ASP A 15 1.81 -18.70 -12.49
C ASP A 15 1.12 -18.55 -13.86
N ASP A 16 -0.19 -18.36 -13.88
CA ASP A 16 -0.98 -18.15 -15.11
C ASP A 16 -1.48 -16.71 -15.25
N THR A 17 -2.28 -16.44 -16.29
CA THR A 17 -2.81 -15.11 -16.61
C THR A 17 -4.33 -15.02 -16.45
N VAL A 18 -4.97 -16.02 -15.84
CA VAL A 18 -6.43 -16.11 -15.75
C VAL A 18 -6.99 -14.95 -14.92
N ASP A 19 -6.28 -14.59 -13.86
CA ASP A 19 -6.70 -13.56 -12.90
C ASP A 19 -5.98 -12.22 -13.10
N ASP A 20 -5.25 -11.99 -14.20
CA ASP A 20 -4.43 -10.79 -14.40
C ASP A 20 -5.24 -9.48 -14.29
N GLU A 21 -6.44 -9.44 -14.90
CA GLU A 21 -7.33 -8.28 -14.83
C GLU A 21 -7.79 -8.02 -13.39
N LEU A 22 -8.12 -9.09 -12.65
CA LEU A 22 -8.58 -9.01 -11.28
C LEU A 22 -7.45 -8.56 -10.33
N LEU A 23 -6.27 -9.15 -10.48
CA LEU A 23 -5.08 -8.82 -9.70
C LEU A 23 -4.62 -7.38 -9.96
N THR A 24 -4.70 -6.91 -11.20
CA THR A 24 -4.45 -5.50 -11.55
C THR A 24 -5.44 -4.58 -10.82
N GLY A 25 -6.73 -4.90 -10.85
CA GLY A 25 -7.75 -4.11 -10.13
C GLY A 25 -7.53 -4.08 -8.62
N TYR A 26 -7.08 -5.18 -8.01
CA TYR A 26 -6.72 -5.22 -6.59
C TYR A 26 -5.48 -4.39 -6.26
N LEU A 27 -4.48 -4.41 -7.15
CA LEU A 27 -3.29 -3.61 -7.01
C LEU A 27 -3.61 -2.11 -7.05
N ASP A 28 -4.46 -1.69 -8.00
CA ASP A 28 -4.92 -0.31 -8.15
C ASP A 28 -5.75 0.15 -6.94
N ALA A 29 -6.69 -0.69 -6.48
CA ALA A 29 -7.52 -0.40 -5.32
C ALA A 29 -6.69 -0.29 -4.04
N ALA A 30 -5.74 -1.21 -3.82
CA ALA A 30 -4.85 -1.18 -2.67
C ALA A 30 -3.95 0.06 -2.68
N SER A 31 -3.35 0.38 -3.84
CA SER A 31 -2.53 1.59 -4.01
C SER A 31 -3.31 2.85 -3.68
N SER A 32 -4.50 2.99 -4.26
CA SER A 32 -5.38 4.14 -4.02
C SER A 32 -5.80 4.25 -2.55
N PHE A 33 -6.14 3.13 -1.90
CA PHE A 33 -6.50 3.12 -0.49
C PHE A 33 -5.35 3.61 0.39
N ILE A 34 -4.14 3.08 0.18
CA ILE A 34 -2.98 3.44 1.00
C ILE A 34 -2.54 4.89 0.73
N MET A 35 -2.52 5.34 -0.53
CA MET A 35 -2.21 6.74 -0.87
C MET A 35 -3.18 7.71 -0.20
N ASN A 36 -4.49 7.45 -0.28
CA ASN A 36 -5.50 8.27 0.39
C ASN A 36 -5.38 8.24 1.91
N ALA A 37 -4.99 7.09 2.48
CA ALA A 37 -4.77 6.98 3.91
C ALA A 37 -3.53 7.75 4.35
N VAL A 38 -2.43 7.73 3.58
CA VAL A 38 -1.19 8.43 3.91
C VAL A 38 -1.31 9.94 3.70
N GLY A 39 -1.85 10.37 2.56
CA GLY A 39 -2.14 11.77 2.27
C GLY A 39 -0.93 12.61 1.87
N ALA A 40 0.14 12.02 1.33
CA ALA A 40 1.25 12.80 0.77
C ALA A 40 0.80 13.58 -0.48
N ASP A 41 1.07 14.88 -0.50
CA ASP A 41 0.79 15.76 -1.65
C ASP A 41 1.70 15.45 -2.86
N ASP A 42 2.97 15.10 -2.59
CA ASP A 42 3.93 14.73 -3.62
C ASP A 42 3.84 13.23 -3.93
N ALA A 43 3.34 12.90 -5.12
CA ALA A 43 3.22 11.52 -5.58
C ALA A 43 4.57 10.77 -5.64
N SER A 44 5.69 11.48 -5.80
CA SER A 44 7.03 10.87 -5.83
C SER A 44 7.43 10.25 -4.48
N TYR A 45 6.78 10.67 -3.38
CA TYR A 45 6.94 10.02 -2.07
C TYR A 45 6.67 8.51 -2.16
N TYR A 46 5.65 8.11 -2.92
CA TYR A 46 5.25 6.71 -3.07
C TYR A 46 6.16 5.93 -4.02
N ASP A 47 6.96 6.60 -4.85
CA ASP A 47 7.67 5.92 -5.93
C ASP A 47 8.84 5.07 -5.48
N ASN A 48 9.47 5.43 -4.36
CA ASN A 48 10.64 4.75 -3.78
C ASN A 48 10.42 4.41 -2.30
N ASN A 49 9.18 4.12 -1.91
CA ASN A 49 8.85 3.84 -0.52
C ASN A 49 8.55 2.35 -0.31
N GLY A 50 9.53 1.63 0.24
CA GLY A 50 9.37 0.19 0.52
C GLY A 50 8.25 -0.13 1.54
N ARG A 51 7.88 0.80 2.42
CA ARG A 51 6.72 0.64 3.31
C ARG A 51 5.42 0.72 2.53
N PHE A 52 5.35 1.65 1.60
CA PHE A 52 4.23 1.79 0.68
C PHE A 52 4.08 0.53 -0.16
N ASP A 53 5.15 0.08 -0.82
CA ASP A 53 5.15 -1.13 -1.63
C ASP A 53 4.70 -2.36 -0.82
N THR A 54 5.22 -2.52 0.40
CA THR A 54 4.83 -3.61 1.31
C THR A 54 3.36 -3.55 1.69
N ALA A 55 2.84 -2.34 2.00
CA ALA A 55 1.44 -2.15 2.38
C ALA A 55 0.49 -2.46 1.22
N VAL A 56 0.83 -2.00 0.01
CA VAL A 56 0.07 -2.26 -1.22
C VAL A 56 0.03 -3.75 -1.51
N LEU A 57 1.18 -4.42 -1.51
CA LEU A 57 1.28 -5.86 -1.78
C LEU A 57 0.47 -6.69 -0.78
N ALA A 58 0.55 -6.37 0.51
CA ALA A 58 -0.20 -7.06 1.55
C ALA A 58 -1.72 -6.89 1.42
N LEU A 59 -2.17 -5.67 1.12
CA LEU A 59 -3.60 -5.38 0.97
C LEU A 59 -4.18 -5.99 -0.32
N ALA A 60 -3.47 -5.86 -1.44
CA ALA A 60 -3.87 -6.50 -2.71
C ALA A 60 -3.94 -8.04 -2.56
N SER A 61 -2.96 -8.64 -1.88
CA SER A 61 -2.98 -10.08 -1.55
C SER A 61 -4.19 -10.46 -0.71
N THR A 62 -4.56 -9.60 0.25
CA THR A 62 -5.75 -9.81 1.11
C THR A 62 -7.04 -9.79 0.29
N TYR A 63 -7.18 -8.88 -0.66
CA TYR A 63 -8.34 -8.82 -1.56
C TYR A 63 -8.49 -10.11 -2.39
N TYR A 64 -7.38 -10.66 -2.88
CA TYR A 64 -7.39 -11.91 -3.64
C TYR A 64 -7.69 -13.14 -2.76
N MET A 65 -7.00 -13.27 -1.62
CA MET A 65 -7.13 -14.44 -0.74
C MET A 65 -8.49 -14.52 -0.02
N TYR A 66 -9.10 -13.36 0.31
CA TYR A 66 -10.32 -13.28 1.12
C TYR A 66 -11.46 -12.59 0.37
N ARG A 67 -11.68 -12.99 -0.88
CA ARG A 67 -12.75 -12.52 -1.78
C ARG A 67 -14.20 -12.84 -1.34
N MET A 68 -14.41 -13.50 -0.20
CA MET A 68 -15.73 -13.78 0.36
C MET A 68 -16.13 -12.70 1.37
N THR A 69 -17.40 -12.32 1.39
CA THR A 69 -17.96 -11.37 2.38
C THR A 69 -17.87 -11.88 3.82
N ALA A 70 -17.66 -13.19 4.02
CA ALA A 70 -17.45 -13.81 5.31
C ALA A 70 -16.18 -14.66 5.30
N PHE A 71 -15.24 -14.35 6.20
CA PHE A 71 -14.03 -15.13 6.43
C PHE A 71 -13.96 -15.53 7.91
N THR A 72 -13.81 -16.83 8.19
CA THR A 72 -13.71 -17.41 9.55
C THR A 72 -12.26 -17.47 10.04
N GLY A 73 -11.52 -16.37 9.89
CA GLY A 73 -10.18 -16.18 10.44
C GLY A 73 -9.97 -14.74 10.91
N SER A 74 -8.99 -14.52 11.78
CA SER A 74 -8.77 -13.22 12.42
C SER A 74 -8.06 -12.25 11.45
N VAL A 75 -8.81 -11.35 10.80
CA VAL A 75 -8.28 -10.25 9.94
C VAL A 75 -7.57 -9.16 10.79
N THR A 76 -7.71 -9.25 12.11
CA THR A 76 -7.27 -8.23 13.07
C THR A 76 -5.76 -7.93 13.01
N THR A 77 -4.92 -8.94 12.74
CA THR A 77 -3.45 -8.77 12.67
C THR A 77 -3.01 -8.03 11.42
N ILE A 78 -3.61 -8.31 10.26
CA ILE A 78 -3.32 -7.61 8.99
C ILE A 78 -3.65 -6.12 9.14
N ASN A 79 -4.79 -5.81 9.75
CA ASN A 79 -5.19 -4.43 10.00
C ASN A 79 -4.23 -3.71 10.96
N ALA A 80 -3.72 -4.37 12.00
CA ALA A 80 -2.76 -3.76 12.92
C ALA A 80 -1.43 -3.41 12.24
N THR A 81 -0.88 -4.32 11.42
CA THR A 81 0.34 -4.07 10.65
C THR A 81 0.15 -2.97 9.62
N MET A 82 -0.95 -3.00 8.87
CA MET A 82 -1.28 -1.99 7.88
C MET A 82 -1.46 -0.59 8.51
N ASN A 83 -2.19 -0.50 9.62
CA ASN A 83 -2.35 0.76 10.37
C ASN A 83 -1.00 1.29 10.89
N SER A 84 -0.10 0.39 11.32
CA SER A 84 1.23 0.77 11.79
C SER A 84 2.12 1.32 10.65
N LEU A 85 2.02 0.74 9.45
CA LEU A 85 2.74 1.23 8.26
C LEU A 85 2.20 2.58 7.78
N ILE A 86 0.87 2.72 7.71
CA ILE A 86 0.21 3.99 7.37
C ILE A 86 0.58 5.08 8.37
N GLY A 87 0.57 4.78 9.67
CA GLY A 87 0.95 5.74 10.71
C GLY A 87 2.40 6.22 10.60
N GLN A 88 3.33 5.31 10.28
CA GLN A 88 4.73 5.67 10.03
C GLN A 88 4.86 6.57 8.80
N MET A 89 4.21 6.23 7.69
CA MET A 89 4.23 7.05 6.48
C MET A 89 3.63 8.45 6.67
N ARG A 90 2.51 8.56 7.41
CA ARG A 90 1.93 9.85 7.79
C ARG A 90 2.92 10.73 8.58
N GLY A 91 3.67 10.12 9.49
CA GLY A 91 4.69 10.83 10.26
C GLY A 91 5.86 11.30 9.39
N GLU A 92 6.27 10.49 8.42
CA GLU A 92 7.30 10.86 7.44
C GLU A 92 6.83 12.04 6.56
N VAL A 93 5.59 11.99 6.05
CA VAL A 93 4.97 13.07 5.26
C VAL A 93 4.92 14.38 6.04
N ALA A 94 4.40 14.35 7.28
CA ALA A 94 4.34 15.54 8.13
C ALA A 94 5.72 16.16 8.37
N ALA A 95 6.75 15.33 8.60
CA ALA A 95 8.12 15.81 8.78
C ALA A 95 8.69 16.46 7.50
N LEU A 96 8.35 15.93 6.32
CA LEU A 96 8.76 16.51 5.03
C LEU A 96 8.10 17.88 4.82
N GLU A 97 6.79 17.99 5.07
CA GLU A 97 6.04 19.24 4.97
C GLU A 97 6.58 20.31 5.93
N GLU A 98 6.85 19.95 7.19
CA GLU A 98 7.47 20.83 8.17
C GLU A 98 8.86 21.32 7.74
N SER A 99 9.66 20.45 7.11
CA SER A 99 11.00 20.80 6.63
C SER A 99 10.96 21.79 5.46
N GLN A 100 9.92 21.73 4.63
CA GLN A 100 9.72 22.66 3.50
C GLN A 100 9.20 24.02 3.96
N TYR A 101 8.52 24.10 5.11
CA TYR A 101 7.92 25.33 5.63
C TYR A 101 8.87 26.20 6.47
N LYS A 102 10.02 25.69 6.93
CA LYS A 102 10.98 26.51 7.70
C LYS A 102 11.52 27.66 6.83
N PRO A 103 11.15 28.93 7.10
CA PRO A 103 11.75 30.05 6.40
C PRO A 103 13.23 30.11 6.81
N ASP A 104 14.11 30.43 5.87
CA ASP A 104 15.51 30.79 6.16
C ASP A 104 15.51 31.83 7.29
N GLU A 105 15.92 31.42 8.49
CA GLU A 105 16.29 32.35 9.56
C GLU A 105 17.63 32.97 9.13
N GLY A 106 17.54 34.08 8.40
CA GLY A 106 18.66 34.97 8.06
C GLY A 106 19.15 35.77 9.26
#